data_AF-A0A815EYR5-F1
#
_entry.id   AF-A0A815EYR5-F1
#
_cell.length_a   1.000
_cell.length_b   1.000
_cell.length_c   1.000
_cell.angle_alpha   90.00
_cell.angle_beta   90.00
_cell.angle_gamma   90.00
#
_symmetry.space_group_name_H-M   'P 1'
#
loop_
_entity.id
_entity.type
_entity.pdbx_description
1 polymer ?
#
loop_
_entity_poly.entity_id
_entity_poly.type
_entity_poly.pdbx_seq_one_letter_code
_entity_poly.pdbx_strand_id
1 'polypeptide(L)'
;MEAHGVEDQIVTDFYIAIQKLVTCMVKKNEYSIGIDYLLKGLSLIDEYLRNNNNDDNQHQYQQEKYDLCYAVRYYYTVLNDEHTSIIYYLKAIEIDMNYPIQVEQSLTTVNM
;
A
#
# COMPACT_ATOMS: atom_id res chain seq x y z
N MET A 1 8.49 -26.39 -6.84
CA MET A 1 8.80 -25.20 -7.67
C MET A 1 7.56 -24.35 -7.98
N GLU A 2 6.35 -24.76 -7.57
CA GLU A 2 5.10 -24.02 -7.88
C GLU A 2 4.62 -23.04 -6.78
N ALA A 3 5.17 -23.11 -5.56
CA ALA A 3 4.68 -22.33 -4.43
C ALA A 3 4.91 -20.80 -4.57
N HIS A 4 6.08 -20.39 -5.10
CA HIS A 4 6.39 -18.97 -5.31
C HIS A 4 5.38 -18.27 -6.23
N GLY A 5 5.03 -18.89 -7.36
CA GLY A 5 4.08 -18.29 -8.31
C GLY A 5 2.65 -18.14 -7.75
N VAL A 6 2.27 -18.94 -6.75
CA VAL A 6 0.96 -18.83 -6.10
C VAL A 6 0.96 -17.69 -5.08
N GLU A 7 2.03 -17.52 -4.30
CA GLU A 7 2.17 -16.43 -3.34
C GLU A 7 2.18 -15.06 -4.04
N ASP A 8 2.96 -14.91 -5.11
CA ASP A 8 2.99 -13.69 -5.95
C ASP A 8 1.59 -13.28 -6.44
N GLN A 9 0.85 -14.26 -6.96
CA GLN A 9 -0.49 -14.02 -7.49
C GLN A 9 -1.45 -13.57 -6.38
N ILE A 10 -1.37 -14.17 -5.19
CA ILE A 10 -2.21 -13.80 -4.04
C ILE A 10 -1.93 -12.36 -3.61
N VAL A 11 -0.66 -11.97 -3.49
CA VAL A 11 -0.28 -10.61 -3.08
C VAL A 11 -0.76 -9.60 -4.11
N THR A 12 -0.51 -9.86 -5.39
CA THR A 12 -0.92 -8.99 -6.50
C THR A 12 -2.44 -8.82 -6.55
N ASP A 13 -3.21 -9.92 -6.48
CA ASP A 13 -4.67 -9.87 -6.51
C ASP A 13 -5.25 -9.12 -5.31
N PHE A 14 -4.64 -9.31 -4.12
CA PHE A 14 -5.03 -8.61 -2.91
C PHE A 14 -4.76 -7.09 -3.01
N TYR A 15 -3.60 -6.70 -3.53
CA TYR A 15 -3.27 -5.29 -3.77
C TYR A 15 -4.28 -4.62 -4.71
N ILE A 16 -4.60 -5.27 -5.84
CA ILE A 16 -5.60 -4.77 -6.80
C ILE A 16 -6.99 -4.64 -6.14
N ALA A 17 -7.38 -5.60 -5.31
CA ALA A 17 -8.64 -5.55 -4.58
C ALA A 17 -8.69 -4.38 -3.59
N ILE A 18 -7.58 -4.10 -2.87
CA ILE A 18 -7.46 -2.95 -1.98
C ILE A 18 -7.61 -1.64 -2.74
N GLN A 19 -6.93 -1.47 -3.88
CA GLN A 19 -7.02 -0.24 -4.68
C GLN A 19 -8.48 0.10 -5.08
N LYS A 20 -9.24 -0.92 -5.50
CA LYS A 20 -10.67 -0.79 -5.81
C LYS A 20 -11.49 -0.46 -4.57
N LEU A 21 -11.21 -1.13 -3.44
CA LEU A 21 -11.92 -0.92 -2.18
C LEU A 21 -11.68 0.50 -1.64
N VAL A 22 -10.43 0.96 -1.60
CA VAL A 22 -10.03 2.31 -1.17
C VAL A 22 -10.76 3.37 -1.97
N THR A 23 -10.83 3.22 -3.29
CA THR A 23 -11.59 4.13 -4.16
C THR A 23 -13.07 4.19 -3.78
N CYS A 24 -13.67 3.06 -3.43
CA CYS A 24 -15.06 3.01 -2.97
C CYS A 24 -15.23 3.65 -1.59
N MET A 25 -14.31 3.40 -0.65
CA MET A 25 -14.40 3.92 0.72
C MET A 25 -14.27 5.44 0.77
N VAL A 26 -13.38 6.02 -0.05
CA VAL A 26 -13.30 7.49 -0.23
C VAL A 26 -14.63 8.05 -0.70
N LYS A 27 -15.25 7.47 -1.74
CA LYS A 27 -16.55 7.94 -2.28
C LYS A 27 -17.69 7.87 -1.28
N LYS A 28 -17.64 6.92 -0.34
CA LYS A 28 -18.65 6.73 0.70
C LYS A 28 -18.33 7.45 2.01
N ASN A 29 -17.16 8.08 2.12
CA ASN A 29 -16.61 8.60 3.37
C ASN A 29 -16.48 7.55 4.49
N GLU A 30 -16.24 6.28 4.14
CA GLU A 30 -16.09 5.15 5.07
C GLU A 30 -14.61 4.85 5.36
N TYR A 31 -13.87 5.87 5.80
CA TYR A 31 -12.41 5.79 5.94
C TYR A 31 -11.96 4.76 7.00
N SER A 32 -12.66 4.63 8.11
CA SER A 32 -12.28 3.66 9.17
C SER A 32 -12.22 2.21 8.66
N ILE A 33 -13.17 1.82 7.82
CA ILE A 33 -13.19 0.47 7.21
C ILE A 33 -12.03 0.32 6.22
N GLY A 34 -11.75 1.35 5.41
CA GLY A 34 -10.65 1.28 4.45
C GLY A 34 -9.27 1.16 5.09
N ILE A 35 -9.05 1.76 6.28
CA ILE A 35 -7.80 1.61 7.04
C ILE A 35 -7.50 0.15 7.34
N ASP A 36 -8.48 -0.60 7.84
CA ASP A 36 -8.27 -1.99 8.24
C ASP A 36 -7.78 -2.86 7.05
N TYR A 37 -8.31 -2.63 5.86
CA TYR A 37 -7.87 -3.34 4.66
C TYR A 37 -6.50 -2.89 4.16
N LEU A 38 -6.20 -1.59 4.22
CA LEU A 38 -4.89 -1.05 3.89
C LEU A 38 -3.79 -1.64 4.80
N LEU A 39 -4.04 -1.71 6.11
CA LEU A 39 -3.10 -2.27 7.08
C LEU A 39 -2.87 -3.78 6.89
N LYS A 40 -3.93 -4.53 6.50
CA LYS A 40 -3.80 -5.94 6.10
C LYS A 40 -2.94 -6.08 4.84
N GLY A 41 -3.12 -5.19 3.86
CA GLY A 41 -2.29 -5.15 2.65
C GLY A 41 -0.82 -4.94 2.96
N LEU A 42 -0.52 -3.94 3.80
CA LEU A 42 0.86 -3.69 4.25
C LEU A 42 1.46 -4.90 4.95
N SER A 43 0.71 -5.54 5.84
CA SER A 43 1.19 -6.73 6.57
C SER A 43 1.49 -7.90 5.62
N LEU A 44 0.62 -8.11 4.62
CA LEU A 44 0.80 -9.16 3.62
C LEU A 44 2.05 -8.90 2.75
N ILE A 45 2.24 -7.67 2.29
CA ILE A 45 3.42 -7.30 1.49
C ILE A 45 4.70 -7.39 2.33
N ASP A 46 4.67 -6.95 3.60
CA ASP A 46 5.80 -7.08 4.52
C ASP A 46 6.21 -8.54 4.77
N GLU A 47 5.24 -9.44 4.89
CA GLU A 47 5.48 -10.87 5.01
C GLU A 47 6.08 -11.45 3.73
N TYR A 48 5.50 -11.11 2.57
CA TYR A 48 5.98 -11.56 1.27
C TYR A 48 7.43 -11.10 1.02
N LEU A 49 7.73 -9.81 1.21
CA LEU A 49 9.06 -9.25 1.01
C LEU A 49 10.11 -9.91 1.92
N ARG A 50 9.73 -10.26 3.15
CA ARG A 50 10.62 -10.94 4.12
C ARG A 50 10.92 -12.38 3.69
N ASN A 51 9.92 -13.09 3.18
CA ASN A 51 10.07 -14.48 2.76
C ASN A 51 10.75 -14.60 1.39
N ASN A 52 10.65 -13.57 0.55
CA ASN A 52 11.07 -13.58 -0.86
C ASN A 52 12.15 -12.52 -1.17
N ASN A 53 13.08 -12.26 -0.25
CA ASN A 53 14.03 -11.14 -0.31
C ASN A 53 15.02 -11.10 -1.50
N ASN A 54 15.04 -12.12 -2.35
CA ASN A 54 15.87 -12.19 -3.58
C ASN A 54 15.02 -12.27 -4.86
N ASP A 55 13.72 -11.98 -4.78
CA ASP A 55 12.81 -12.03 -5.92
C ASP A 55 13.10 -10.89 -6.91
N ASP A 56 13.01 -11.18 -8.21
CA ASP A 56 13.16 -10.17 -9.26
C ASP A 56 12.05 -9.09 -9.17
N ASN A 57 10.91 -9.44 -8.57
CA ASN A 57 9.76 -8.57 -8.36
C ASN A 57 9.86 -7.68 -7.10
N GLN A 58 10.98 -7.71 -6.37
CA GLN A 58 11.18 -6.93 -5.14
C GLN A 58 10.85 -5.44 -5.31
N HIS A 59 11.27 -4.83 -6.42
CA HIS A 59 11.00 -3.41 -6.68
C HIS A 59 9.51 -3.10 -6.82
N GLN A 60 8.74 -4.00 -7.47
CA GLN A 60 7.29 -3.85 -7.59
C GLN A 60 6.61 -3.89 -6.22
N TYR A 61 6.93 -4.86 -5.38
CA TYR A 61 6.28 -4.97 -4.07
C TYR A 61 6.68 -3.85 -3.10
N GLN A 62 7.88 -3.27 -3.25
CA GLN A 62 8.25 -2.04 -2.53
C GLN A 62 7.45 -0.83 -3.02
N GLN A 63 7.20 -0.72 -4.32
CA GLN A 63 6.29 0.29 -4.90
C GLN A 63 4.87 0.13 -4.36
N GLU A 64 4.32 -1.09 -4.35
CA GLU A 64 2.98 -1.35 -3.80
C GLU A 64 2.90 -1.02 -2.31
N LYS A 65 3.94 -1.37 -1.54
CA LYS A 65 4.05 -1.00 -0.12
C LYS A 65 4.09 0.52 0.08
N TYR A 66 4.81 1.24 -0.78
CA TYR A 66 4.86 2.70 -0.77
C TYR A 66 3.45 3.29 -1.00
N ASP A 67 2.73 2.82 -2.02
CA ASP A 67 1.38 3.29 -2.35
C ASP A 67 0.41 3.06 -1.19
N LEU A 68 0.47 1.90 -0.55
CA LEU A 68 -0.34 1.59 0.62
C LEU A 68 0.01 2.50 1.82
N CYS A 69 1.29 2.75 2.10
CA CYS A 69 1.69 3.69 3.15
C CYS A 69 1.12 5.09 2.89
N TYR A 70 1.16 5.56 1.65
CA TYR A 70 0.57 6.86 1.27
C TYR A 70 -0.95 6.90 1.46
N ALA A 71 -1.65 5.83 1.09
CA ALA A 71 -3.09 5.72 1.30
C ALA A 71 -3.44 5.71 2.79
N VAL A 72 -2.71 4.95 3.62
CA VAL A 72 -2.91 4.92 5.07
C VAL A 72 -2.72 6.30 5.69
N ARG A 73 -1.64 7.01 5.30
CA ARG A 73 -1.41 8.40 5.69
C ARG A 73 -2.61 9.29 5.36
N TYR A 74 -3.12 9.22 4.13
CA TYR A 74 -4.26 10.03 3.71
C TYR A 74 -5.48 9.76 4.60
N TYR A 75 -5.79 8.50 4.86
CA TYR A 75 -6.94 8.11 5.68
C TYR A 75 -6.82 8.61 7.11
N TYR A 76 -5.66 8.45 7.76
CA TYR A 76 -5.46 8.98 9.11
C TYR A 76 -5.49 10.50 9.17
N THR A 77 -5.05 11.18 8.10
CA THR A 77 -5.20 12.65 7.98
C THR A 77 -6.68 13.04 7.99
N VAL A 78 -7.51 12.35 7.21
CA VAL A 78 -8.97 12.60 7.15
C VAL A 78 -9.65 12.32 8.50
N LEU A 79 -9.17 11.31 9.23
CA LEU A 79 -9.68 10.98 10.57
C LEU A 79 -9.11 11.87 11.69
N ASN A 80 -8.30 12.89 11.36
CA ASN A 80 -7.62 13.78 12.31
C ASN A 80 -6.67 13.06 13.29
N ASP A 81 -6.10 11.91 12.91
CA ASP A 81 -5.00 11.27 13.63
C ASP A 81 -3.67 11.65 12.95
N GLU A 82 -3.20 12.85 13.27
CA GLU A 82 -1.99 13.42 12.67
C GLU A 82 -0.74 12.61 13.02
N HIS A 83 -0.65 12.09 14.25
CA HIS A 83 0.50 11.32 14.69
C HIS A 83 0.66 10.05 13.87
N THR A 84 -0.41 9.27 13.71
CA THR A 84 -0.36 8.05 12.91
C THR A 84 -0.16 8.37 11.42
N SER A 85 -0.77 9.45 10.91
CA SER A 85 -0.52 9.94 9.54
C SER A 85 0.97 10.20 9.28
N ILE A 86 1.65 10.92 10.18
CA ILE A 86 3.09 11.23 10.05
C ILE A 86 3.93 9.94 10.05
N ILE A 87 3.60 8.96 10.89
CA ILE A 87 4.31 7.67 10.92
C ILE A 87 4.28 7.00 9.54
N TYR A 88 3.11 6.92 8.90
CA TYR A 88 2.99 6.27 7.59
C TYR A 88 3.60 7.10 6.46
N TYR A 89 3.63 8.43 6.59
CA TYR A 89 4.37 9.28 5.67
C TYR A 89 5.89 9.03 5.74
N LEU A 90 6.45 8.94 6.95
CA LEU A 90 7.87 8.64 7.14
C LEU A 90 8.23 7.24 6.63
N LYS A 91 7.36 6.25 6.83
CA LYS A 91 7.53 4.91 6.25
C LYS A 91 7.59 4.95 4.71
N ALA A 92 6.72 5.73 4.07
CA ALA A 92 6.76 5.87 2.62
C ALA A 92 8.07 6.51 2.13
N ILE A 93 8.56 7.55 2.83
CA ILE A 93 9.86 8.17 2.53
C ILE A 93 11.01 7.16 2.69
N GLU A 94 11.00 6.36 3.76
CA GLU A 94 12.01 5.33 3.98
C GLU A 94 12.05 4.31 2.85
N ILE A 95 10.90 3.92 2.30
CA ILE A 95 10.83 3.02 1.15
C ILE A 95 11.46 3.69 -0.08
N ASP A 96 11.06 4.92 -0.42
CA ASP A 96 11.55 5.66 -1.59
C ASP A 96 13.06 5.92 -1.56
N MET A 97 13.59 6.22 -0.37
CA MET A 97 15.04 6.36 -0.20
C MET A 97 15.83 5.08 -0.50
N ASN A 98 15.26 3.92 -0.23
CA ASN A 98 15.92 2.62 -0.41
C ASN A 98 15.60 1.97 -1.76
N TYR A 99 14.45 2.29 -2.34
CA TYR A 99 13.94 1.80 -3.60
C TYR A 99 13.35 3.00 -4.35
N PRO A 100 14.11 3.68 -5.23
CA PRO A 100 13.63 4.88 -5.91
C PRO A 100 12.32 4.62 -6.63
N ILE A 101 11.23 5.18 -6.11
CA ILE A 101 9.86 4.90 -6.55
C ILE A 101 9.55 5.77 -7.76
N GLN A 102 9.00 5.16 -8.81
CA GLN A 102 8.44 5.93 -9.92
C GLN A 102 7.11 6.50 -9.46
N VAL A 103 7.13 7.78 -9.07
CA VAL A 103 5.89 8.52 -8.81
C VAL A 103 5.21 8.79 -10.15
N GLU A 104 4.53 7.79 -10.69
CA GLU A 104 3.48 8.05 -11.67
C GLU A 104 2.39 8.86 -10.95
N GLN A 105 1.90 9.92 -11.60
CA GLN A 105 0.86 10.82 -11.05
C GLN A 105 -0.52 10.12 -10.97
N SER A 106 -0.59 8.94 -10.35
CA SER A 106 -1.74 8.04 -10.41
C SER A 106 -2.73 8.22 -9.25
N LEU A 107 -2.42 9.10 -8.29
CA LEU A 107 -3.32 9.42 -7.16
C LEU A 107 -3.87 10.85 -7.19
N THR A 108 -3.46 11.69 -8.15
CA THR A 108 -4.01 13.05 -8.34
C THR A 108 -5.24 13.11 -9.25
N THR A 109 -5.69 11.99 -9.83
CA THR A 109 -6.97 11.92 -10.55
C THR A 109 -8.11 11.36 -9.69
N VAL A 110 -8.07 11.62 -8.37
CA VAL A 110 -9.33 11.85 -7.66
C VAL A 110 -9.69 13.30 -7.96
N ASN A 111 -10.36 13.52 -9.10
CA ASN A 111 -11.04 14.80 -9.35
C ASN A 111 -12.02 15.00 -8.19
N MET A 112 -11.63 15.86 -7.25
CA MET A 112 -12.52 16.53 -6.30
C MET A 112 -13.56 17.34 -7.08
#